data_AF-A0A0Q6CN10-F1
#
_entry.id   AF-A0A0Q6CN10-F1
#
_cell.length_a   1.000
_cell.length_b   1.000
_cell.length_c   1.000
_cell.angle_alpha   90.00
_cell.angle_beta   90.00
_cell.angle_gamma   90.00
#
_symmetry.space_group_name_H-M   'P 1'
#
loop_
_entity.id
_entity.type
_entity.pdbx_description
1 polymer ?
#
loop_
_entity_poly.entity_id
_entity_poly.type
_entity_poly.pdbx_seq_one_letter_code
_entity_poly.pdbx_strand_id
1 'polypeptide(L)'
;MSASQLSVRAKSLSAGARMSLTVNHDRAALHESIEWLEHLTLSEFRGRGDTVGAARARLARRIGLKVSYADRLWNKAKEMTGVAGGAYRALKQAYEDQSQCVQSQADHYRALREALRHEAPLEPRATALALDDVDPPHPGQPPAKPEGSASRR
;
A
#
# COMPACT_ATOMS: atom_id res chain seq x y z
N MET A 1 18.10 -38.40 48.12
CA MET A 1 17.85 -37.22 47.25
C MET A 1 18.04 -37.66 45.81
N SER A 2 16.96 -37.72 45.04
CA SER A 2 16.91 -38.36 43.71
C SER A 2 17.11 -37.31 42.62
N ALA A 3 18.17 -37.43 41.82
CA ALA A 3 18.45 -36.57 40.69
C ALA A 3 18.02 -37.26 39.40
N SER A 4 16.79 -36.99 38.96
CA SER A 4 16.29 -37.41 37.66
C SER A 4 16.92 -36.56 36.55
N GLN A 5 17.88 -37.11 35.83
CA GLN A 5 18.40 -36.53 34.60
C GLN A 5 17.39 -36.74 33.45
N LEU A 6 16.75 -35.65 33.03
CA LEU A 6 15.93 -35.59 31.82
C LEU A 6 16.86 -35.47 30.59
N SER A 7 17.05 -36.59 29.90
CA SER A 7 17.72 -36.66 28.60
C SER A 7 16.83 -36.07 27.51
N VAL A 8 17.17 -34.87 27.03
CA VAL A 8 16.51 -34.22 25.88
C VAL A 8 16.98 -34.91 24.61
N ARG A 9 16.20 -35.90 24.15
CA ARG A 9 16.44 -36.62 22.90
C ARG A 9 16.06 -35.75 21.71
N ALA A 10 17.01 -34.98 21.19
CA ALA A 10 16.88 -34.32 19.89
C ALA A 10 16.72 -35.38 18.79
N LYS A 11 15.51 -35.56 18.28
CA LYS A 11 15.24 -36.41 17.11
C LYS A 11 15.95 -35.80 15.90
N SER A 12 16.99 -36.47 15.39
CA SER A 12 17.63 -36.08 14.14
C SER A 12 16.64 -36.26 13.00
N LEU A 13 16.26 -35.17 12.34
CA LEU A 13 15.49 -35.22 11.11
C LEU A 13 16.29 -35.93 10.02
N SER A 14 15.61 -36.78 9.24
CA SER A 14 16.22 -37.44 8.07
C SER A 14 16.72 -36.38 7.07
N ALA A 15 17.76 -36.73 6.30
CA ALA A 15 18.35 -35.81 5.32
C ALA A 15 17.30 -35.30 4.30
N GLY A 16 16.35 -36.15 3.91
CA GLY A 16 15.24 -35.78 3.02
C GLY A 16 14.28 -34.75 3.63
N ALA A 17 13.93 -34.91 4.92
CA ALA A 17 13.10 -33.93 5.61
C ALA A 17 13.81 -32.59 5.78
N ARG A 18 15.11 -32.60 6.07
CA ARG A 18 15.93 -31.38 6.15
C ARG A 18 16.02 -30.64 4.81
N MET A 19 16.29 -31.35 3.72
CA MET A 19 16.35 -30.75 2.37
C MET A 19 15.01 -30.14 1.94
N SER A 20 13.89 -30.82 2.21
CA SER A 20 12.55 -30.32 1.87
C SER A 20 12.22 -29.03 2.63
N LEU A 21 12.53 -28.98 3.93
CA LEU A 21 12.36 -27.77 4.75
C LEU A 21 13.20 -26.61 4.23
N THR A 22 14.49 -26.81 3.95
CA THR A 22 15.37 -25.72 3.48
C THR A 22 14.90 -25.14 2.14
N VAL A 23 14.51 -25.98 1.18
CA VAL A 23 14.05 -25.53 -0.14
C VAL A 23 12.77 -24.68 -0.04
N ASN A 24 11.85 -25.02 0.87
CA ASN A 24 10.64 -24.23 1.08
C ASN A 24 10.95 -22.87 1.72
N HIS A 25 11.87 -22.80 2.68
CA HIS A 25 12.27 -21.54 3.31
C HIS A 25 13.04 -20.64 2.32
N ASP A 26 13.90 -21.21 1.49
CA ASP A 26 14.67 -20.46 0.50
C ASP A 26 13.74 -19.84 -0.58
N ARG A 27 12.69 -20.57 -0.99
CA ARG A 27 11.65 -20.05 -1.88
C ARG A 27 10.84 -18.93 -1.25
N ALA A 28 10.42 -19.08 0.01
CA ALA A 28 9.68 -18.03 0.71
C ALA A 28 10.53 -16.75 0.85
N ALA A 29 11.78 -16.89 1.30
CA ALA A 29 12.70 -15.76 1.44
C ALA A 29 12.99 -15.06 0.11
N LEU A 30 13.07 -15.83 -0.99
CA LEU A 30 13.22 -15.28 -2.33
C LEU A 30 11.99 -14.46 -2.75
N HIS A 31 10.78 -14.99 -2.51
CA HIS A 31 9.54 -14.29 -2.81
C HIS A 31 9.42 -12.97 -2.07
N GLU A 32 9.58 -13.00 -0.74
CA GLU A 32 9.57 -11.81 0.11
C GLU A 32 10.59 -10.77 -0.36
N SER A 33 11.80 -11.22 -0.72
CA SER A 33 12.84 -10.31 -1.22
C SER A 33 12.45 -9.61 -2.52
N ILE A 34 11.74 -10.29 -3.42
CA ILE A 34 11.27 -9.70 -4.69
C ILE A 34 10.19 -8.66 -4.40
N GLU A 35 9.21 -9.00 -3.56
CA GLU A 35 8.13 -8.08 -3.19
C GLU A 35 8.69 -6.81 -2.53
N TRP A 36 9.63 -6.96 -1.59
CA TRP A 36 10.29 -5.81 -0.98
C TRP A 36 11.09 -5.02 -2.01
N LEU A 37 11.83 -5.68 -2.90
CA LEU A 37 12.60 -4.99 -3.95
C LEU A 37 11.68 -4.18 -4.87
N GLU A 38 10.53 -4.72 -5.26
CA GLU A 38 9.53 -4.05 -6.09
C GLU A 38 8.97 -2.82 -5.38
N HIS A 39 8.47 -2.98 -4.15
CA HIS A 39 7.91 -1.89 -3.36
C HIS A 39 8.92 -0.76 -3.11
N LEU A 40 10.15 -1.12 -2.72
CA LEU A 40 11.22 -0.17 -2.48
C LEU A 40 11.70 0.50 -3.78
N THR A 41 11.63 -0.19 -4.93
CA THR A 41 12.01 0.41 -6.21
C THR A 41 10.97 1.42 -6.66
N LEU A 42 9.69 1.14 -6.44
CA LEU A 42 8.59 2.04 -6.77
C LEU A 42 8.63 3.31 -5.91
N SER A 43 9.02 3.22 -4.63
CA SER A 43 9.15 4.40 -3.77
C SER A 43 10.31 5.32 -4.17
N GLU A 44 11.33 4.79 -4.84
CA GLU A 44 12.47 5.56 -5.37
C GLU A 44 12.20 6.16 -6.76
N PHE A 45 11.03 5.91 -7.33
CA PHE A 45 10.65 6.41 -8.66
C PHE A 45 10.31 7.90 -8.59
N ARG A 46 11.03 8.72 -9.37
CA ARG A 46 10.94 10.19 -9.32
C ARG A 46 9.92 10.79 -10.30
N GLY A 47 9.20 9.96 -11.04
CA GLY A 47 8.18 10.42 -11.99
C GLY A 47 8.65 10.44 -13.45
N ARG A 48 8.08 11.36 -14.24
CA ARG A 48 8.19 11.33 -15.72
C ARG A 48 9.65 11.53 -16.17
N GLY A 49 10.15 10.59 -16.99
CA GLY A 49 11.53 10.57 -17.49
C GLY A 49 12.49 9.74 -16.64
N ASP A 50 12.05 9.26 -15.47
CA ASP A 50 12.80 8.29 -14.68
C ASP A 50 12.50 6.86 -15.15
N THR A 51 13.41 5.93 -14.87
CA THR A 51 13.24 4.51 -15.24
C THR A 51 13.26 3.63 -14.01
N VAL A 52 12.53 2.52 -14.06
CA VAL A 52 12.54 1.51 -12.99
C VAL A 52 13.95 0.96 -12.73
N GLY A 53 14.74 0.79 -13.80
CA GLY A 53 16.15 0.39 -13.68
C GLY A 53 17.00 1.42 -12.94
N ALA A 54 16.83 2.72 -13.22
CA ALA A 54 17.53 3.78 -12.51
C ALA A 54 17.09 3.87 -11.04
N ALA A 55 15.78 3.76 -10.75
CA ALA A 55 15.25 3.71 -9.39
C ALA A 55 15.82 2.53 -8.61
N ARG A 56 15.84 1.33 -9.20
CA ARG A 56 16.44 0.13 -8.59
C ARG A 56 17.93 0.30 -8.35
N ALA A 57 18.67 0.90 -9.27
CA ALA A 57 20.09 1.16 -9.10
C ALA A 57 20.37 2.15 -7.96
N ARG A 58 19.53 3.18 -7.78
CA ARG A 58 19.59 4.10 -6.64
C ARG A 58 19.29 3.39 -5.33
N LEU A 59 18.22 2.60 -5.30
CA LEU A 59 17.86 1.76 -4.15
C LEU A 59 19.03 0.85 -3.74
N ALA A 60 19.58 0.09 -4.69
CA ALA A 60 20.66 -0.85 -4.44
C ALA A 60 21.88 -0.15 -3.83
N ARG A 61 22.26 1.02 -4.36
CA ARG A 61 23.35 1.84 -3.79
C ARG A 61 23.02 2.33 -2.38
N ARG A 62 21.77 2.74 -2.12
CA ARG A 62 21.32 3.22 -0.81
C ARG A 62 21.39 2.14 0.26
N ILE A 63 20.97 0.91 -0.05
CA ILE A 63 20.94 -0.21 0.90
C ILE A 63 22.24 -1.03 0.93
N GLY A 64 23.27 -0.62 0.17
CA GLY A 64 24.55 -1.32 0.10
C GLY A 64 24.53 -2.65 -0.67
N LEU A 65 23.52 -2.86 -1.52
CA LEU A 65 23.42 -4.05 -2.36
C LEU A 65 24.14 -3.83 -3.71
N LYS A 66 24.82 -4.85 -4.22
CA LYS A 66 25.40 -4.80 -5.57
C LYS A 66 24.28 -4.61 -6.59
N VAL A 67 24.40 -3.60 -7.46
CA VAL A 67 23.41 -3.30 -8.51
C VAL A 67 23.16 -4.53 -9.39
N SER A 68 24.22 -5.24 -9.77
CA SER A 68 24.11 -6.48 -10.56
C SER A 68 23.34 -7.59 -9.83
N TYR A 69 23.38 -7.63 -8.50
CA TYR A 69 22.60 -8.58 -7.72
C TYR A 69 21.13 -8.19 -7.66
N ALA A 70 20.83 -6.90 -7.49
CA ALA A 70 19.46 -6.39 -7.58
C ALA A 70 18.85 -6.64 -8.97
N ASP A 71 19.62 -6.45 -10.04
CA ASP A 71 19.20 -6.75 -11.41
C ASP A 71 18.94 -8.24 -11.63
N ARG A 72 19.77 -9.11 -11.03
CA ARG A 72 19.55 -10.56 -11.07
C ARG A 72 18.27 -10.94 -10.32
N LEU A 73 18.08 -10.39 -9.12
CA LEU A 73 16.89 -10.66 -8.32
C LEU A 73 15.62 -10.25 -9.07
N TRP A 74 15.64 -9.09 -9.73
CA TRP A 74 14.50 -8.60 -10.51
C TRP A 74 14.20 -9.44 -11.76
N ASN A 75 15.21 -9.70 -12.60
CA ASN A 75 14.99 -10.29 -13.92
C ASN A 75 15.02 -11.82 -13.91
N LYS A 76 15.74 -12.41 -12.96
CA LYS A 76 16.07 -13.84 -12.93
C LYS A 76 15.65 -14.55 -11.65
N ALA A 77 14.72 -13.95 -10.88
CA ALA A 77 14.12 -14.56 -9.71
C ALA A 77 13.65 -16.01 -9.94
N LYS A 78 12.99 -16.26 -11.09
CA LYS A 78 12.47 -17.60 -11.45
C LYS A 78 13.56 -18.68 -11.58
N GLU A 79 14.79 -18.27 -11.89
CA GLU A 79 15.95 -19.16 -12.02
C GLU A 79 16.72 -19.31 -10.70
N MET A 80 16.37 -18.55 -9.66
CA MET A 80 17.05 -18.56 -8.38
C MET A 80 16.42 -19.59 -7.43
N THR A 81 17.27 -20.34 -6.74
CA THR A 81 16.84 -21.32 -5.71
C THR A 81 16.64 -20.65 -4.35
N GLY A 82 17.28 -19.50 -4.12
CA GLY A 82 17.23 -18.76 -2.88
C GLY A 82 17.96 -17.42 -3.00
N VAL A 83 17.94 -16.66 -1.91
CA VAL A 83 18.56 -15.34 -1.83
C VAL A 83 19.74 -15.36 -0.85
N ALA A 84 20.74 -14.51 -1.07
CA ALA A 84 21.84 -14.37 -0.13
C ALA A 84 21.31 -13.75 1.17
N GLY A 85 21.61 -14.36 2.33
CA GLY A 85 21.08 -13.88 3.62
C GLY A 85 21.41 -12.42 3.94
N GLY A 86 22.56 -11.91 3.49
CA GLY A 86 22.90 -10.50 3.62
C GLY A 86 22.00 -9.58 2.79
N ALA A 87 21.65 -10.00 1.56
CA ALA A 87 20.72 -9.26 0.70
C ALA A 87 19.30 -9.28 1.27
N TYR A 88 18.85 -10.43 1.78
CA TYR A 88 17.57 -10.57 2.47
C TYR A 88 17.44 -9.60 3.64
N ARG A 89 18.45 -9.57 4.52
CA ARG A 89 18.46 -8.67 5.69
C ARG A 89 18.45 -7.20 5.29
N ALA A 90 19.23 -6.82 4.28
CA ALA A 90 19.27 -5.44 3.80
C ALA A 90 17.92 -4.99 3.23
N LEU A 91 17.26 -5.84 2.43
CA LEU A 91 15.95 -5.56 1.87
C LEU A 91 14.87 -5.50 2.96
N LYS A 92 14.89 -6.45 3.89
CA LYS A 92 13.98 -6.49 5.04
C LYS A 92 14.06 -5.20 5.85
N GLN A 93 15.27 -4.82 6.26
CA GLN A 93 15.48 -3.62 7.06
C GLN A 93 14.99 -2.37 6.32
N ALA A 94 15.36 -2.22 5.04
CA ALA A 94 14.92 -1.07 4.25
C ALA A 94 13.39 -1.00 4.09
N TYR A 95 12.73 -2.17 3.95
CA TYR A 95 11.28 -2.25 3.86
C TYR A 95 10.59 -1.90 5.18
N GLU A 96 11.11 -2.40 6.31
CA GLU A 96 10.63 -2.06 7.64
C GLU A 96 10.79 -0.56 7.93
N ASP A 97 11.95 0.02 7.62
CA ASP A 97 12.22 1.46 7.78
C ASP A 97 11.22 2.31 6.97
N GLN A 98 10.97 1.92 5.71
CA GLN A 98 9.98 2.61 4.87
C GLN A 98 8.56 2.48 5.45
N SER A 99 8.18 1.28 5.91
CA SER A 99 6.86 1.03 6.49
C SER A 99 6.63 1.87 7.75
N GLN A 100 7.64 1.99 8.62
CA GLN A 100 7.59 2.84 9.81
C GLN A 100 7.45 4.32 9.44
N CYS A 101 8.15 4.79 8.41
CA CYS A 101 8.02 6.16 7.92
C CYS A 101 6.59 6.44 7.43
N VAL A 102 6.00 5.53 6.64
CA VAL A 102 4.62 5.67 6.15
C VAL A 102 3.61 5.66 7.31
N GLN A 103 3.81 4.77 8.29
CA GLN A 103 2.93 4.68 9.45
C GLN A 103 2.97 5.97 10.28
N SER A 104 4.16 6.50 10.55
CA SER A 104 4.30 7.76 11.30
C SER A 104 3.70 8.96 10.57
N GLN A 105 3.83 9.03 9.23
CA GLN A 105 3.14 10.04 8.44
C GLN A 105 1.63 9.89 8.52
N ALA A 106 1.10 8.67 8.39
CA ALA A 106 -0.33 8.41 8.49
C ALA A 106 -0.89 8.83 9.86
N ASP A 107 -0.17 8.55 10.93
CA ASP A 107 -0.54 8.94 12.29
C ASP A 107 -0.50 10.46 12.48
N HIS A 108 0.52 11.14 11.93
CA HIS A 108 0.56 12.60 11.91
C HIS A 108 -0.65 13.20 11.18
N TYR A 109 -1.00 12.68 10.00
CA TYR A 109 -2.19 13.14 9.27
C TYR A 109 -3.51 12.81 9.98
N ARG A 110 -3.58 11.72 10.75
CA ARG A 110 -4.74 11.43 11.60
C ARG A 110 -4.86 12.46 12.73
N ALA A 111 -3.77 12.75 13.42
CA ALA A 111 -3.74 13.75 14.50
C ALA A 111 -4.10 15.15 14.00
N LEU A 112 -3.57 15.57 12.84
CA LEU A 112 -3.94 16.86 12.22
C LEU A 112 -5.44 16.92 11.89
N ARG A 113 -6.02 15.84 11.34
CA ARG A 113 -7.45 15.78 11.03
C ARG A 113 -8.33 15.82 12.29
N GLU A 114 -7.87 15.23 13.38
CA GLU A 114 -8.55 15.26 14.67
C GLU A 114 -8.49 16.66 15.29
N ALA A 115 -7.32 17.30 15.28
CA ALA A 115 -7.16 18.68 15.75
C ALA A 115 -8.08 19.66 14.99
N LEU A 116 -8.09 19.60 13.65
CA LEU A 116 -8.98 20.43 12.83
C LEU A 116 -10.47 20.16 13.11
N ARG A 117 -10.85 18.94 13.49
CA ARG A 117 -12.23 18.61 13.88
C ARG A 117 -12.61 19.23 15.22
N HIS A 118 -11.68 19.28 16.17
CA HIS A 118 -11.91 19.89 17.48
C HIS A 118 -11.90 21.43 17.44
N GLU A 119 -11.14 22.02 16.52
CA GLU A 119 -11.07 23.47 16.32
C GLU A 119 -12.19 24.03 15.44
N ALA A 120 -12.81 23.21 14.59
CA ALA A 120 -13.99 23.61 13.82
C ALA A 120 -15.15 23.89 14.80
N PRO A 121 -15.64 25.14 14.91
CA PRO A 121 -16.88 25.39 15.62
C PRO A 121 -17.96 24.52 14.97
N LEU A 122 -18.70 23.77 15.76
CA LEU A 122 -19.98 23.23 15.33
C LEU A 122 -20.91 24.43 15.15
N GLU A 123 -20.80 25.11 14.01
CA GLU A 123 -21.95 25.84 13.48
C GLU A 123 -23.00 24.75 13.25
N PRO A 124 -24.09 24.70 14.04
CA PRO A 124 -25.22 23.91 13.59
C PRO A 124 -25.55 24.44 12.20
N ARG A 125 -25.72 23.56 11.23
CA ARG A 125 -26.42 23.89 9.99
C ARG A 125 -27.84 24.31 10.38
N ALA A 126 -27.99 25.52 10.90
CA ALA A 126 -29.26 26.17 11.08
C ALA A 126 -29.72 26.54 9.68
N THR A 127 -30.80 25.86 9.28
CA THR A 127 -31.84 26.40 8.41
C THR A 127 -31.41 26.91 7.04
N ALA A 128 -31.38 26.00 6.07
CA ALA A 128 -32.09 26.29 4.82
C ALA A 128 -33.57 25.94 5.05
N LEU A 129 -34.27 26.88 5.69
CA LEU A 129 -35.72 27.02 5.65
C LEU A 129 -36.15 27.20 4.19
N ALA A 130 -37.20 26.47 3.80
CA ALA A 130 -38.20 26.82 2.79
C ALA A 130 -37.67 27.41 1.47
N LEU A 131 -37.45 26.53 0.49
CA LEU A 131 -37.80 26.88 -0.90
C LEU A 131 -39.16 26.25 -1.15
N ASP A 132 -40.14 27.15 -1.32
CA ASP A 132 -41.53 26.90 -1.65
C ASP A 132 -41.74 25.80 -2.69
N ASP A 133 -42.88 25.13 -2.55
CA ASP A 133 -43.59 24.40 -3.58
C ASP A 133 -43.47 25.08 -4.96
N VAL A 134 -42.53 24.61 -5.78
CA VAL A 134 -42.56 24.82 -7.22
C VAL A 134 -42.37 23.45 -7.86
N ASP A 135 -43.51 22.84 -8.16
CA ASP A 135 -43.62 21.68 -9.03
C ASP A 135 -42.79 21.91 -10.31
N PRO A 136 -41.88 21.00 -10.70
CA PRO A 136 -41.15 21.16 -11.94
C PRO A 136 -42.14 21.08 -13.13
N PRO A 137 -42.09 22.00 -14.11
CA PRO A 137 -42.99 21.92 -15.24
C PRO A 137 -42.69 20.66 -16.07
N HIS A 138 -43.68 19.78 -16.17
CA HIS A 138 -43.66 18.64 -17.08
C HIS A 138 -43.47 19.14 -18.53
N PRO A 139 -42.44 18.66 -19.26
CA PRO A 139 -42.28 19.02 -20.67
C PRO A 139 -43.33 18.28 -21.49
N GLY A 140 -44.39 18.98 -21.93
CA GLY A 140 -45.35 18.39 -22.85
C GLY A 140 -46.72 19.05 -23.03
N GLN A 141 -47.07 20.09 -22.27
CA GLN A 141 -48.35 20.79 -22.48
C GLN A 141 -48.18 22.04 -23.37
N PRO A 142 -48.92 22.14 -24.50
CA PRO A 142 -48.89 23.33 -25.33
C PRO A 142 -49.52 24.52 -24.59
N PRO A 143 -49.05 25.76 -24.84
CA PRO A 143 -49.53 26.94 -24.13
C PRO A 143 -51.01 27.16 -24.37
N ALA A 144 -51.77 27.27 -23.27
CA ALA A 144 -53.17 27.68 -23.29
C ALA A 144 -53.27 29.09 -23.89
N LYS A 145 -54.12 29.25 -24.90
CA LYS A 145 -54.38 30.54 -25.55
C LYS A 145 -54.97 31.52 -24.53
N PRO A 146 -54.51 32.79 -24.49
CA PRO A 146 -55.19 33.80 -23.70
C PRO A 146 -56.48 34.22 -24.41
N GLU A 147 -57.63 33.79 -23.91
CA GLU A 147 -58.92 34.38 -24.27
C GLU A 147 -59.08 35.70 -23.52
N GLY A 148 -58.44 36.73 -24.07
CA GLY A 148 -58.68 38.13 -23.76
C GLY A 148 -59.88 38.64 -24.57
N SER A 149 -60.87 39.07 -23.81
CA SER A 149 -62.06 39.84 -24.12
C SER A 149 -62.07 40.74 -25.37
N ALA A 150 -63.29 40.81 -25.92
CA ALA A 150 -63.95 41.97 -26.54
C ALA A 150 -63.71 42.24 -28.04
N SER A 151 -64.77 42.04 -28.83
CA SER A 151 -65.14 43.03 -29.83
C SER A 151 -66.65 43.11 -30.05
N ARG A 152 -67.09 44.35 -30.21
CA ARG A 152 -68.46 44.85 -30.35
C ARG A 152 -69.10 44.41 -31.68
N ARG A 153 -70.40 44.12 -31.67
CA ARG A 153 -71.46 44.93 -32.31
C ARG A 153 -72.83 44.37 -32.00
#